data_AF-A0A6N7SRV0-F1
#
_entry.id   AF-A0A6N7SRV0-F1
#
_cell.length_a   1.000
_cell.length_b   1.000
_cell.length_c   1.000
_cell.angle_alpha   90.00
_cell.angle_beta   90.00
_cell.angle_gamma   90.00
#
_symmetry.space_group_name_H-M   'P 1'
#
loop_
_entity.id
_entity.type
_entity.pdbx_description
1 polymer ?
#
loop_
_entity_poly.entity_id
_entity_poly.type
_entity_poly.pdbx_seq_one_letter_code
_entity_poly.pdbx_strand_id
1 'polypeptide(L)'
;MNQENPDSSSTQRFKRNAVSIFVGLAAIALLICAVTYLPKIASVSTSVGGRELPIYCVDTDKPQISISFDAAWGNEDTQTILDILAKHNVKATFFMTGGWVESYPEDVKKIYEAGHDLGNHSENHKHMSELSTEEQTQELLKVHDKVKELTGVDMILFRPPYGDYNDSVIKTAAANHYYPIQWSVDSLDWKDYGADSIIQTICENKSLENGSVILCHNGAKYTKDALETVITTLQGKGYEFVPISQLIYKDNYHMDRAGKQISDT
;
A
#
# COMPACT_ATOMS: atom_id res chain seq x y z
N MET A 1 55.68 -64.69 22.87
CA MET A 1 55.79 -63.24 22.62
C MET A 1 54.53 -62.84 21.88
N ASN A 2 53.54 -62.28 22.57
CA ASN A 2 52.41 -61.57 21.99
C ASN A 2 51.89 -60.66 23.10
N GLN A 3 52.21 -59.37 23.00
CA GLN A 3 51.71 -58.33 23.89
C GLN A 3 50.30 -57.94 23.42
N GLU A 4 49.30 -58.17 24.27
CA GLU A 4 47.99 -57.52 24.09
C GLU A 4 48.16 -56.02 24.34
N ASN A 5 47.76 -55.22 23.36
CA ASN A 5 47.85 -53.77 23.40
C ASN A 5 46.57 -53.20 24.06
N PRO A 6 46.63 -52.64 25.28
CA PRO A 6 45.43 -52.29 26.06
C PRO A 6 44.77 -50.97 25.63
N ASP A 7 45.29 -50.28 24.61
CA ASP A 7 45.00 -48.86 24.35
C ASP A 7 43.98 -48.58 23.22
N SER A 8 43.40 -49.63 22.62
CA SER A 8 42.47 -49.48 21.49
C SER A 8 41.02 -49.14 21.93
N SER A 9 40.60 -49.60 23.12
CA SER A 9 39.22 -49.47 23.60
C SER A 9 38.91 -48.09 24.23
N SER A 10 39.89 -47.51 24.93
CA SER A 10 39.84 -46.17 25.53
C SER A 10 39.72 -45.09 24.46
N THR A 11 40.59 -45.18 23.45
CA THR A 11 40.68 -44.26 22.32
C THR A 11 39.42 -44.31 21.44
N GLN A 12 38.84 -45.49 21.23
CA GLN A 12 37.55 -45.63 20.52
C GLN A 12 36.38 -45.03 21.29
N ARG A 13 36.31 -45.21 22.62
CA ARG A 13 35.27 -44.59 23.46
C ARG A 13 35.36 -43.07 23.46
N PHE A 14 36.57 -42.50 23.55
CA PHE A 14 36.78 -41.05 23.47
C PHE A 14 36.33 -40.47 22.13
N LYS A 15 36.70 -41.11 21.01
CA LYS A 15 36.26 -40.68 19.68
C LYS A 15 34.74 -40.74 19.51
N ARG A 16 34.10 -41.80 20.04
CA ARG A 16 32.64 -41.96 19.97
C ARG A 16 31.90 -40.89 20.79
N ASN A 17 32.39 -40.59 21.99
CA ASN A 17 31.83 -39.54 22.85
C ASN A 17 32.03 -38.14 22.25
N ALA A 18 33.19 -37.87 21.65
CA ALA A 18 33.45 -36.59 20.97
C ALA A 18 32.53 -36.38 19.75
N VAL A 19 32.28 -37.43 18.96
CA VAL A 19 31.33 -37.38 17.84
C VAL A 19 29.90 -37.15 18.34
N SER A 20 29.46 -37.83 19.41
CA SER A 20 28.12 -37.62 19.98
C SER A 20 27.91 -36.21 20.53
N ILE A 21 28.92 -35.62 21.18
CA ILE A 21 28.88 -34.24 21.67
C ILE A 21 28.82 -33.24 20.50
N PHE A 22 29.61 -33.47 19.45
CA PHE A 22 29.64 -32.60 18.28
C PHE A 22 28.30 -32.63 17.51
N VAL A 23 27.70 -33.82 17.34
CA VAL A 23 26.37 -33.97 16.74
C VAL A 23 25.30 -33.29 17.59
N GLY A 24 25.38 -33.41 18.93
CA GLY A 24 24.46 -32.72 19.85
C GLY A 24 24.55 -31.19 19.75
N LEU A 25 25.77 -30.63 19.71
CA LEU A 25 25.99 -29.19 19.57
C LEU A 25 25.53 -28.66 18.21
N ALA A 26 25.79 -29.41 17.13
CA ALA A 26 25.31 -29.07 15.78
C ALA A 26 23.77 -29.08 15.70
N ALA A 27 23.11 -30.05 16.34
CA ALA A 27 21.65 -30.10 16.41
C ALA A 27 21.06 -28.91 17.18
N ILE A 28 21.68 -28.52 18.31
CA ILE A 28 21.25 -27.35 19.08
C ILE A 28 21.45 -26.05 18.28
N ALA A 29 22.58 -25.89 17.59
CA ALA A 29 22.83 -24.73 16.74
C ALA A 29 21.84 -24.63 15.57
N LEU A 30 21.50 -25.76 14.94
CA LEU A 30 20.45 -25.83 13.91
C LEU A 30 19.07 -25.47 14.47
N LEU A 31 18.76 -25.90 15.69
CA LEU A 31 17.49 -25.56 16.36
C LEU A 31 17.41 -24.08 16.72
N ILE A 32 18.51 -23.50 17.22
CA ILE A 32 18.59 -22.06 17.53
C ILE A 32 18.46 -21.25 16.24
N CYS A 33 19.19 -21.61 15.17
CA CYS A 33 19.02 -20.99 13.85
C CYS A 33 17.57 -21.10 13.37
N ALA A 34 16.95 -22.28 13.45
CA ALA A 34 15.56 -22.47 13.02
C ALA A 34 14.59 -21.59 13.82
N VAL A 35 14.79 -21.41 15.13
CA VAL A 35 13.95 -20.56 15.98
C VAL A 35 14.20 -19.07 15.74
N THR A 36 15.43 -18.64 15.46
CA THR A 36 15.75 -17.25 15.10
C THR A 36 15.26 -16.85 13.71
N TYR A 37 15.07 -17.83 12.82
CA TYR A 37 14.57 -17.64 11.46
C TYR A 37 13.12 -18.13 11.28
N LEU A 38 12.39 -18.43 12.36
CA LEU A 38 10.94 -18.56 12.25
C LEU A 38 10.42 -17.20 11.77
N PRO A 39 9.71 -17.14 10.63
CA PRO A 39 9.08 -15.90 10.23
C PRO A 39 8.17 -15.48 11.40
N LYS A 40 8.40 -14.29 11.94
CA LYS A 40 7.38 -13.63 12.76
C LYS A 40 6.14 -13.62 11.87
N ILE A 41 5.14 -14.41 12.22
CA ILE A 41 3.89 -14.44 11.47
C ILE A 41 3.29 -13.06 11.70
N ALA A 42 3.44 -12.17 10.71
CA ALA A 42 2.77 -10.88 10.73
C ALA A 42 1.27 -11.15 10.79
N SER A 43 0.58 -10.66 11.83
CA SER A 43 -0.88 -10.67 11.85
C SER A 43 -1.36 -9.57 10.92
N VAL A 44 -1.96 -9.94 9.81
CA VAL A 44 -2.72 -9.02 8.97
C VAL A 44 -4.13 -9.55 8.95
N SER A 45 -5.07 -8.79 9.51
CA SER A 45 -6.50 -9.13 9.49
C SER A 45 -7.31 -8.05 8.80
N THR A 46 -7.59 -8.25 7.51
CA THR A 46 -8.54 -7.45 6.72
C THR A 46 -9.98 -7.89 6.91
N SER A 47 -10.21 -9.04 7.56
CA SER A 47 -11.52 -9.64 7.76
C SER A 47 -12.15 -9.18 9.07
N VAL A 48 -13.33 -8.55 8.99
CA VAL A 48 -14.09 -8.09 10.16
C VAL A 48 -15.50 -8.63 10.10
N GLY A 49 -15.85 -9.52 11.03
CA GLY A 49 -17.17 -10.15 11.05
C GLY A 49 -17.47 -11.00 9.81
N GLY A 50 -16.43 -11.53 9.15
CA GLY A 50 -16.54 -12.39 7.96
C GLY A 50 -16.61 -11.65 6.62
N ARG A 51 -16.37 -10.33 6.61
CA ARG A 51 -16.24 -9.50 5.40
C ARG A 51 -14.82 -8.98 5.28
N GLU A 52 -14.29 -8.95 4.06
CA GLU A 52 -13.00 -8.33 3.79
C GLU A 52 -13.17 -6.84 3.49
N LEU A 53 -12.34 -6.00 4.12
CA LEU A 53 -12.41 -4.55 4.00
C LEU A 53 -11.13 -3.97 3.40
N PRO A 54 -11.24 -2.99 2.49
CA PRO A 54 -10.10 -2.14 2.11
C PRO A 54 -9.77 -1.16 3.24
N ILE A 55 -8.62 -0.50 3.12
CA ILE A 55 -8.18 0.54 4.04
C ILE A 55 -8.83 1.88 3.64
N TYR A 56 -9.69 2.42 4.51
CA TYR A 56 -10.31 3.73 4.34
C TYR A 56 -9.50 4.85 4.98
N CYS A 57 -8.92 4.59 6.15
CA CYS A 57 -8.02 5.46 6.90
C CYS A 57 -7.17 4.66 7.88
N VAL A 58 -6.25 5.33 8.56
CA VAL A 58 -5.31 4.73 9.52
C VAL A 58 -5.52 5.34 10.91
N ASP A 59 -5.52 4.52 11.94
CA ASP A 59 -5.48 4.98 13.33
C ASP A 59 -4.04 5.35 13.70
N THR A 60 -3.77 6.65 13.88
CA THR A 60 -2.41 7.14 14.19
C THR A 60 -2.44 8.44 14.97
N ASP A 61 -1.55 8.56 15.96
CA ASP A 61 -1.35 9.80 16.72
C ASP A 61 -0.51 10.83 15.93
N LYS A 62 0.18 10.42 14.87
CA LYS A 62 0.93 11.34 14.02
C LYS A 62 -0.06 12.22 13.26
N PRO A 63 0.16 13.54 13.15
CA PRO A 63 -0.71 14.43 12.41
C PRO A 63 -0.48 14.30 10.89
N GLN A 64 -0.62 13.09 10.36
CA GLN A 64 -0.36 12.76 8.97
C GLN A 64 -1.66 12.45 8.24
N ILE A 65 -1.80 12.91 7.01
CA ILE A 65 -2.90 12.59 6.10
C ILE A 65 -2.33 12.31 4.71
N SER A 66 -3.13 11.70 3.84
CA SER A 66 -2.78 11.54 2.43
C SER A 66 -3.81 12.19 1.54
N ILE A 67 -3.34 12.84 0.49
CA ILE A 67 -4.16 13.24 -0.66
C ILE A 67 -3.84 12.33 -1.84
N SER A 68 -4.88 11.90 -2.56
CA SER A 68 -4.76 10.98 -3.68
C SER A 68 -5.58 11.44 -4.87
N PHE A 69 -5.14 11.05 -6.07
CA PHE A 69 -5.78 11.40 -7.33
C PHE A 69 -6.08 10.14 -8.13
N ASP A 70 -7.35 9.92 -8.46
CA ASP A 70 -7.74 8.90 -9.42
C ASP A 70 -7.59 9.47 -10.83
N ALA A 71 -6.72 8.84 -11.63
CA ALA A 71 -6.31 9.23 -12.97
C ALA A 71 -6.82 8.22 -13.99
N ALA A 72 -8.06 8.42 -14.40
CA ALA A 72 -8.73 7.59 -15.41
C ALA A 72 -8.88 8.30 -16.77
N TRP A 73 -9.03 9.63 -16.76
CA TRP A 73 -9.27 10.46 -17.94
C TRP A 73 -8.72 11.86 -17.72
N GLY A 74 -8.37 12.54 -18.81
CA GLY A 74 -7.82 13.90 -18.76
C GLY A 74 -6.40 13.94 -18.20
N ASN A 75 -5.64 14.92 -18.66
CA ASN A 75 -4.26 15.16 -18.21
C ASN A 75 -3.85 16.64 -18.26
N GLU A 76 -4.77 17.51 -18.68
CA GLU A 76 -4.55 18.94 -18.91
C GLU A 76 -4.09 19.65 -17.63
N ASP A 77 -4.57 19.18 -16.48
CA ASP A 77 -4.31 19.79 -15.18
C ASP A 77 -3.23 19.04 -14.36
N THR A 78 -2.80 17.85 -14.79
CA THR A 78 -1.82 17.02 -14.05
C THR A 78 -0.52 17.76 -13.77
N GLN A 79 0.04 18.46 -14.76
CA GLN A 79 1.29 19.22 -14.55
C GLN A 79 1.09 20.35 -13.53
N THR A 80 -0.05 21.04 -13.57
CA THR A 80 -0.36 22.11 -12.60
C THR A 80 -0.50 21.53 -11.18
N ILE A 81 -1.17 20.37 -11.05
CA ILE A 81 -1.27 19.64 -9.78
C ILE A 81 0.13 19.29 -9.25
N LEU A 82 1.00 18.73 -10.07
CA LEU A 82 2.38 18.40 -9.69
C LEU A 82 3.17 19.63 -9.24
N ASP A 83 3.05 20.75 -9.96
CA ASP A 83 3.72 22.00 -9.62
C ASP A 83 3.25 22.54 -8.26
N ILE A 84 1.95 22.47 -7.97
CA ILE A 84 1.39 22.84 -6.66
C ILE A 84 1.91 21.92 -5.56
N LEU A 85 1.88 20.60 -5.77
CA LEU A 85 2.40 19.63 -4.79
C LEU A 85 3.88 19.88 -4.49
N ALA A 86 4.69 20.14 -5.52
CA ALA A 86 6.11 20.46 -5.38
C ALA A 86 6.33 21.78 -4.62
N LYS A 87 5.57 22.83 -4.94
CA LYS A 87 5.62 24.15 -4.27
C LYS A 87 5.42 24.04 -2.75
N HIS A 88 4.52 23.14 -2.33
CA HIS A 88 4.18 22.94 -0.92
C HIS A 88 4.90 21.75 -0.26
N ASN A 89 5.87 21.15 -0.95
CA ASN A 89 6.61 19.97 -0.51
C ASN A 89 5.69 18.80 -0.08
N VAL A 90 4.62 18.58 -0.82
CA VAL A 90 3.64 17.52 -0.59
C VAL A 90 3.94 16.34 -1.50
N LYS A 91 3.85 15.12 -0.97
CA LYS A 91 3.80 13.89 -1.76
C LYS A 91 2.40 13.29 -1.68
N ALA A 92 1.90 12.81 -2.82
CA ALA A 92 0.55 12.27 -2.99
C ALA A 92 0.62 10.86 -3.60
N THR A 93 -0.53 10.23 -3.77
CA THR A 93 -0.69 8.95 -4.47
C THR A 93 -1.57 9.13 -5.71
N PHE A 94 -1.12 8.66 -6.86
CA PHE A 94 -1.88 8.70 -8.11
C PHE A 94 -2.32 7.29 -8.49
N PHE A 95 -3.63 7.01 -8.45
CA PHE A 95 -4.19 5.73 -8.88
C PHE A 95 -4.54 5.82 -10.37
N MET A 96 -3.80 5.10 -11.21
CA MET A 96 -3.89 5.27 -12.67
C MET A 96 -4.53 4.07 -13.35
N THR A 97 -5.36 4.32 -14.36
CA THR A 97 -5.89 3.26 -15.23
C THR A 97 -4.90 2.86 -16.30
N GLY A 98 -5.07 1.66 -16.86
CA GLY A 98 -4.26 1.16 -17.98
C GLY A 98 -4.24 2.10 -19.18
N GLY A 99 -5.41 2.62 -19.57
CA GLY A 99 -5.54 3.57 -20.69
C GLY A 99 -4.88 4.93 -20.43
N TRP A 100 -4.92 5.41 -19.18
CA TRP A 100 -4.24 6.66 -18.80
C TRP A 100 -2.72 6.50 -18.87
N VAL A 101 -2.19 5.39 -18.35
CA VAL A 101 -0.75 5.07 -18.40
C VAL A 101 -0.24 4.97 -19.84
N GLU A 102 -1.00 4.35 -20.76
CA GLU A 102 -0.64 4.28 -22.18
C GLU A 102 -0.65 5.64 -22.87
N SER A 103 -1.61 6.50 -22.51
CA SER A 103 -1.77 7.81 -23.14
C SER A 103 -0.76 8.83 -22.66
N TYR A 104 -0.32 8.73 -21.41
CA TYR A 104 0.52 9.73 -20.74
C TYR A 104 1.76 9.13 -20.05
N PRO A 105 2.59 8.33 -20.74
CA PRO A 105 3.71 7.61 -20.11
C PRO A 105 4.78 8.54 -19.54
N GLU A 106 4.96 9.73 -20.11
CA GLU A 106 5.91 10.72 -19.59
C GLU A 106 5.42 11.35 -18.28
N ASP A 107 4.11 11.54 -18.11
CA ASP A 107 3.57 12.05 -16.86
C ASP A 107 3.61 11.00 -15.74
N VAL A 108 3.43 9.71 -16.08
CA VAL A 108 3.69 8.59 -15.13
C VAL A 108 5.12 8.66 -14.59
N LYS A 109 6.12 8.85 -15.47
CA LYS A 109 7.53 8.98 -15.07
C LYS A 109 7.75 10.22 -14.19
N LYS A 110 7.20 11.37 -14.55
CA LYS A 110 7.30 12.59 -13.74
C LYS A 110 6.69 12.41 -12.35
N ILE A 111 5.52 11.77 -12.25
CA ILE A 111 4.87 11.48 -10.97
C ILE A 111 5.82 10.67 -10.09
N TYR A 112 6.44 9.62 -10.66
CA TYR A 112 7.40 8.78 -9.96
C TYR A 112 8.68 9.52 -9.56
N GLU A 113 9.31 10.25 -10.49
CA GLU A 113 10.53 11.02 -10.27
C GLU A 113 10.33 12.13 -9.23
N ALA A 114 9.12 12.68 -9.16
CA ALA A 114 8.72 13.62 -8.12
C ALA A 114 8.51 12.96 -6.74
N GLY A 115 8.64 11.63 -6.62
CA GLY A 115 8.54 10.90 -5.35
C GLY A 115 7.11 10.69 -4.86
N HIS A 116 6.12 10.71 -5.77
CA HIS A 116 4.74 10.32 -5.47
C HIS A 116 4.57 8.81 -5.59
N ASP A 117 3.55 8.27 -4.91
CA ASP A 117 3.20 6.85 -5.10
C ASP A 117 2.49 6.66 -6.44
N LEU A 118 2.83 5.57 -7.11
CA LEU A 118 2.06 5.03 -8.24
C LEU A 118 1.11 3.96 -7.72
N GLY A 119 -0.19 4.18 -7.88
CA GLY A 119 -1.26 3.28 -7.50
C GLY A 119 -1.97 2.68 -8.72
N ASN A 120 -2.53 1.50 -8.54
CA ASN A 120 -3.28 0.77 -9.56
C ASN A 120 -4.78 1.14 -9.48
N HIS A 121 -5.38 1.53 -10.61
CA HIS A 121 -6.82 1.80 -10.72
C HIS A 121 -7.52 0.91 -11.75
N SER A 122 -7.06 -0.34 -11.89
CA SER A 122 -7.43 -1.32 -12.92
C SER A 122 -7.05 -0.92 -14.35
N GLU A 123 -6.99 -1.91 -15.23
CA GLU A 123 -6.70 -1.71 -16.64
C GLU A 123 -7.80 -0.91 -17.36
N ASN A 124 -9.06 -1.31 -17.21
CA ASN A 124 -10.19 -0.82 -18.02
C ASN A 124 -11.27 -0.09 -17.21
N HIS A 125 -11.04 0.21 -15.93
CA HIS A 125 -11.97 0.95 -15.08
C HIS A 125 -13.38 0.29 -15.00
N LYS A 126 -13.42 -1.04 -14.87
CA LYS A 126 -14.66 -1.82 -14.77
C LYS A 126 -15.15 -1.91 -13.32
N HIS A 127 -16.43 -2.24 -13.14
CA HIS A 127 -16.96 -2.70 -11.85
C HIS A 127 -16.32 -4.04 -11.47
N MET A 128 -15.29 -3.99 -10.62
CA MET A 128 -14.46 -5.15 -10.29
C MET A 128 -15.25 -6.25 -9.57
N SER A 129 -16.33 -5.89 -8.87
CA SER A 129 -17.17 -6.84 -8.14
C SER A 129 -17.98 -7.76 -9.06
N GLU A 130 -18.17 -7.39 -10.33
CA GLU A 130 -18.91 -8.14 -11.35
C GLU A 130 -18.02 -9.11 -12.15
N LEU A 131 -16.71 -9.04 -11.96
CA LEU A 131 -15.72 -9.84 -12.67
C LEU A 131 -15.41 -11.16 -11.95
N SER A 132 -15.00 -12.18 -12.70
CA SER A 132 -14.37 -13.38 -12.15
C SER A 132 -13.01 -13.05 -11.50
N THR A 133 -12.52 -13.91 -10.60
CA THR A 133 -11.20 -13.75 -9.96
C THR A 133 -10.06 -13.68 -10.98
N GLU A 134 -10.14 -14.48 -12.05
CA GLU A 134 -9.19 -14.44 -13.16
C GLU A 134 -9.24 -13.10 -13.89
N GLU A 135 -10.42 -12.58 -14.21
CA GLU A 135 -10.58 -11.27 -14.86
C GLU A 135 -10.10 -10.13 -13.95
N GLN A 136 -10.41 -10.17 -12.65
CA GLN A 136 -9.88 -9.21 -11.66
C GLN A 136 -8.35 -9.22 -11.65
N THR A 137 -7.74 -10.40 -11.65
CA THR A 137 -6.27 -10.54 -11.71
C THR A 137 -5.70 -9.94 -13.00
N GLN A 138 -6.36 -10.16 -14.15
CA GLN A 138 -5.95 -9.56 -15.42
C GLN A 138 -6.06 -8.03 -15.42
N GLU A 139 -7.13 -7.48 -14.84
CA GLU A 139 -7.31 -6.04 -14.68
C GLU A 139 -6.23 -5.42 -13.79
N LEU A 140 -5.73 -6.14 -12.78
CA LEU A 140 -4.63 -5.69 -11.93
C LEU A 140 -3.27 -5.77 -12.62
N LEU A 141 -2.93 -6.92 -13.21
CA LEU A 141 -1.57 -7.18 -13.69
C LEU A 141 -1.24 -6.45 -14.99
N LYS A 142 -2.20 -6.21 -15.89
CA LYS A 142 -1.92 -5.52 -17.16
C LYS A 142 -1.42 -4.09 -16.96
N VAL A 143 -2.12 -3.31 -16.13
CA VAL A 143 -1.67 -1.95 -15.80
C VAL A 143 -0.41 -1.97 -14.93
N HIS A 144 -0.25 -2.97 -14.07
CA HIS A 144 0.99 -3.17 -13.31
C HIS A 144 2.21 -3.30 -14.22
N ASP A 145 2.15 -4.20 -15.20
CA ASP A 145 3.25 -4.47 -16.10
C ASP A 145 3.64 -3.23 -16.91
N LYS A 146 2.65 -2.45 -17.38
CA LYS A 146 2.89 -1.17 -18.08
C LYS A 146 3.65 -0.17 -17.21
N VAL A 147 3.20 0.03 -15.97
CA VAL A 147 3.87 0.96 -15.03
C VAL A 147 5.26 0.48 -14.67
N LYS A 148 5.42 -0.83 -14.45
CA LYS A 148 6.71 -1.46 -14.14
C LYS A 148 7.70 -1.35 -15.30
N GLU A 149 7.24 -1.52 -16.54
CA GLU A 149 8.07 -1.31 -17.74
C GLU A 149 8.56 0.14 -17.83
N LEU A 150 7.71 1.12 -17.52
CA LEU A 150 8.05 2.54 -17.58
C LEU A 150 8.98 3.02 -16.47
N THR A 151 8.84 2.48 -15.25
CA THR A 151 9.40 3.07 -14.04
C THR A 151 10.26 2.11 -13.20
N GLY A 152 10.16 0.81 -13.44
CA GLY A 152 10.76 -0.24 -12.62
C GLY A 152 10.05 -0.48 -11.29
N VAL A 153 8.95 0.22 -11.01
CA VAL A 153 8.23 0.13 -9.73
C VAL A 153 7.21 -1.00 -9.74
N ASP A 154 7.24 -1.83 -8.71
CA ASP A 154 6.15 -2.72 -8.34
C ASP A 154 5.11 -1.92 -7.55
N MET A 155 3.97 -1.61 -8.17
CA MET A 155 2.86 -0.94 -7.46
C MET A 155 2.32 -1.86 -6.37
N ILE A 156 2.11 -1.32 -5.16
CA ILE A 156 1.58 -2.06 -4.00
C ILE A 156 0.20 -1.56 -3.54
N LEU A 157 -0.32 -0.49 -4.14
CA LEU A 157 -1.61 0.10 -3.78
C LEU A 157 -2.60 -0.12 -4.91
N PHE A 158 -3.81 -0.55 -4.58
CA PHE A 158 -4.90 -0.70 -5.53
C PHE A 158 -6.15 0.00 -5.01
N ARG A 159 -6.79 0.81 -5.84
CA ARG A 159 -8.12 1.37 -5.57
C ARG A 159 -9.10 0.80 -6.60
N PRO A 160 -10.15 0.07 -6.18
CA PRO A 160 -11.18 -0.38 -7.10
C PRO A 160 -11.90 0.81 -7.76
N PRO A 161 -12.11 0.78 -9.10
CA PRO A 161 -12.93 1.76 -9.79
C PRO A 161 -14.30 1.96 -9.13
N TYR A 162 -14.78 3.20 -9.12
CA TYR A 162 -16.06 3.59 -8.51
C TYR A 162 -16.17 3.32 -7.00
N GLY A 163 -15.09 2.89 -6.33
CA GLY A 163 -15.15 2.35 -4.98
C GLY A 163 -15.91 1.03 -4.89
N ASP A 164 -16.10 0.33 -6.01
CA ASP A 164 -16.86 -0.92 -6.10
C ASP A 164 -16.01 -2.12 -5.69
N TYR A 165 -16.42 -2.84 -4.64
CA TYR A 165 -15.74 -4.04 -4.19
C TYR A 165 -16.68 -5.04 -3.50
N ASN A 166 -16.24 -6.30 -3.50
CA ASN A 166 -16.75 -7.36 -2.65
C ASN A 166 -15.54 -8.16 -2.08
N ASP A 167 -15.80 -9.18 -1.27
CA ASP A 167 -14.73 -10.01 -0.69
C ASP A 167 -13.80 -10.62 -1.74
N SER A 168 -14.32 -10.95 -2.94
CA SER A 168 -13.50 -11.48 -4.03
C SER A 168 -12.47 -10.45 -4.47
N VAL A 169 -12.89 -9.19 -4.70
CA VAL A 169 -11.98 -8.11 -5.11
C VAL A 169 -10.86 -7.89 -4.10
N ILE A 170 -11.19 -7.83 -2.80
CA ILE A 170 -10.21 -7.58 -1.74
C ILE A 170 -9.22 -8.75 -1.63
N LYS A 171 -9.71 -10.00 -1.69
CA LYS A 171 -8.86 -11.21 -1.68
C LYS A 171 -7.97 -11.29 -2.91
N THR A 172 -8.51 -11.00 -4.09
CA THR A 172 -7.76 -11.01 -5.35
C THR A 172 -6.65 -9.97 -5.34
N ALA A 173 -6.91 -8.76 -4.85
CA ALA A 173 -5.90 -7.72 -4.71
C ALA A 173 -4.79 -8.15 -3.73
N ALA A 174 -5.14 -8.67 -2.54
CA ALA A 174 -4.17 -9.16 -1.56
C ALA A 174 -3.33 -10.34 -2.10
N ALA A 175 -3.95 -11.27 -2.83
CA ALA A 175 -3.26 -12.39 -3.47
C ALA A 175 -2.27 -11.94 -4.55
N ASN A 176 -2.48 -10.77 -5.14
CA ASN A 176 -1.57 -10.11 -6.08
C ASN A 176 -0.68 -9.05 -5.40
N HIS A 177 -0.49 -9.14 -4.08
CA HIS A 177 0.39 -8.28 -3.28
C HIS A 177 0.01 -6.79 -3.24
N TYR A 178 -1.26 -6.48 -3.44
CA TYR A 178 -1.80 -5.12 -3.27
C TYR A 178 -2.45 -4.93 -1.91
N TYR A 179 -2.27 -3.74 -1.36
CA TYR A 179 -3.12 -3.18 -0.32
C TYR A 179 -4.33 -2.48 -0.98
N PRO A 180 -5.56 -2.94 -0.74
CA PRO A 180 -6.76 -2.30 -1.27
C PRO A 180 -7.08 -1.03 -0.49
N ILE A 181 -7.25 0.08 -1.19
CA ILE A 181 -7.39 1.42 -0.63
C ILE A 181 -8.71 2.05 -1.05
N GLN A 182 -9.39 2.67 -0.09
CA GLN A 182 -10.54 3.57 -0.29
C GLN A 182 -10.18 4.99 0.19
N TRP A 183 -11.14 5.72 0.74
CA TRP A 183 -10.97 7.08 1.24
C TRP A 183 -11.91 7.34 2.41
N SER A 184 -11.45 8.10 3.41
CA SER A 184 -12.31 8.60 4.50
C SER A 184 -12.91 9.96 4.20
N VAL A 185 -12.33 10.70 3.23
CA VAL A 185 -12.76 12.04 2.81
C VAL A 185 -12.86 12.07 1.28
N ASP A 186 -14.07 12.26 0.77
CA ASP A 186 -14.32 12.46 -0.67
C ASP A 186 -14.40 13.96 -0.96
N SER A 187 -13.63 14.45 -1.92
CA SER A 187 -13.68 15.86 -2.35
C SER A 187 -14.97 16.22 -3.10
N LEU A 188 -15.65 15.23 -3.68
CA LEU A 188 -16.77 15.40 -4.61
C LEU A 188 -16.45 16.31 -5.80
N ASP A 189 -15.18 16.42 -6.17
CA ASP A 189 -14.69 17.30 -7.25
C ASP A 189 -15.31 16.97 -8.61
N TRP A 190 -15.61 15.70 -8.86
CA TRP A 190 -16.31 15.20 -10.04
C TRP A 190 -17.73 15.75 -10.23
N LYS A 191 -18.31 16.43 -9.23
CA LYS A 191 -19.65 17.07 -9.33
C LYS A 191 -19.63 18.48 -9.92
N ASP A 192 -18.47 19.08 -10.16
CA ASP A 192 -18.30 20.39 -10.79
C ASP A 192 -19.00 21.56 -10.07
N TYR A 193 -19.10 21.54 -8.74
CA TYR A 193 -19.71 22.61 -7.94
C TYR A 193 -18.78 23.81 -7.66
N GLY A 194 -17.60 23.84 -8.27
CA GLY A 194 -16.60 24.90 -8.12
C GLY A 194 -15.56 24.62 -7.04
N ALA A 195 -14.46 25.38 -7.07
CA ALA A 195 -13.31 25.20 -6.18
C ALA A 195 -13.66 25.38 -4.70
N ASP A 196 -14.48 26.38 -4.35
CA ASP A 196 -14.89 26.63 -2.96
C ASP A 196 -15.66 25.45 -2.35
N SER A 197 -16.48 24.76 -3.16
CA SER A 197 -17.18 23.56 -2.73
C SER A 197 -16.20 22.43 -2.39
N ILE A 198 -15.15 22.25 -3.19
CA ILE A 198 -14.10 21.25 -2.93
C ILE A 198 -13.35 21.59 -1.65
N ILE A 199 -12.91 22.86 -1.52
CA ILE A 199 -12.19 23.36 -0.34
C ILE A 199 -13.01 23.11 0.92
N GLN A 200 -14.29 23.50 0.93
CA GLN A 200 -15.17 23.32 2.07
C GLN A 200 -15.39 21.83 2.38
N THR A 201 -15.68 21.03 1.36
CA THR A 201 -15.98 19.60 1.52
C THR A 201 -14.82 18.84 2.13
N ILE A 202 -13.57 19.18 1.76
CA ILE A 202 -12.37 18.57 2.33
C ILE A 202 -12.04 19.17 3.70
N CYS A 203 -11.92 20.49 3.79
CA CYS A 203 -11.36 21.16 4.98
C CYS A 203 -12.30 21.17 6.18
N GLU A 204 -13.61 21.04 5.96
CA GLU A 204 -14.64 20.98 7.00
C GLU A 204 -15.23 19.57 7.16
N ASN A 205 -14.64 18.56 6.52
CA ASN A 205 -15.12 17.19 6.60
C ASN A 205 -15.08 16.68 8.04
N LYS A 206 -16.18 16.09 8.52
CA LYS A 206 -16.26 15.55 9.89
C LYS A 206 -15.42 14.29 10.08
N SER A 207 -15.09 13.59 9.00
CA SER A 207 -14.21 12.42 9.00
C SER A 207 -12.74 12.79 8.82
N LEU A 208 -12.40 14.08 8.67
CA LEU A 208 -11.02 14.52 8.56
C LEU A 208 -10.34 14.46 9.94
N GLU A 209 -9.45 13.50 10.08
CA GLU A 209 -8.61 13.23 11.25
C GLU A 209 -7.21 12.75 10.82
N ASN A 210 -6.32 12.55 11.79
CA ASN A 210 -5.05 11.87 11.55
C ASN A 210 -5.28 10.51 10.86
N GLY A 211 -4.45 10.18 9.87
CA GLY A 211 -4.57 8.97 9.07
C GLY A 211 -5.64 9.02 7.98
N SER A 212 -6.25 10.17 7.73
CA SER A 212 -7.24 10.31 6.65
C SER A 212 -6.64 10.13 5.27
N VAL A 213 -7.42 9.50 4.38
CA VAL A 213 -7.14 9.42 2.94
C VAL A 213 -8.18 10.25 2.20
N ILE A 214 -7.71 11.26 1.47
CA ILE A 214 -8.54 12.19 0.69
C ILE A 214 -8.55 11.74 -0.78
N LEU A 215 -9.74 11.59 -1.35
CA LEU A 215 -9.96 11.32 -2.78
C LEU A 215 -10.19 12.60 -3.57
N CYS A 216 -9.40 12.79 -4.61
CA CYS A 216 -9.58 13.75 -5.71
C CYS A 216 -9.40 13.04 -7.06
N HIS A 217 -9.60 13.76 -8.15
CA HIS A 217 -9.35 13.32 -9.52
C HIS A 217 -8.43 14.31 -10.23
N ASN A 218 -7.50 13.82 -11.04
CA ASN A 218 -6.57 14.69 -11.77
C ASN A 218 -7.26 15.46 -12.91
N GLY A 219 -8.31 14.89 -13.49
CA GLY A 219 -9.07 15.44 -14.62
C GLY A 219 -10.36 16.18 -14.23
N ALA A 220 -10.63 16.37 -12.93
CA ALA A 220 -11.79 17.13 -12.47
C ALA A 220 -11.55 18.64 -12.61
N LYS A 221 -12.57 19.35 -13.11
CA LYS A 221 -12.46 20.72 -13.64
C LYS A 221 -11.88 21.74 -12.66
N TYR A 222 -12.18 21.60 -11.37
CA TYR A 222 -11.85 22.59 -10.34
C TYR A 222 -10.79 22.10 -9.33
N THR A 223 -10.27 20.88 -9.48
CA THR A 223 -9.35 20.29 -8.50
C THR A 223 -8.05 21.08 -8.43
N LYS A 224 -7.46 21.45 -9.57
CA LYS A 224 -6.26 22.30 -9.60
C LYS A 224 -6.45 23.67 -8.93
N ASP A 225 -7.66 24.23 -9.04
CA ASP A 225 -7.97 25.57 -8.52
C ASP A 225 -8.16 25.55 -7.00
N ALA A 226 -8.66 24.43 -6.46
CA ALA A 226 -8.86 24.22 -5.03
C ALA A 226 -7.59 23.77 -4.29
N LEU A 227 -6.70 23.04 -4.98
CA LEU A 227 -5.64 22.24 -4.36
C LEU A 227 -4.69 23.07 -3.48
N GLU A 228 -4.25 24.23 -3.94
CA GLU A 228 -3.33 25.08 -3.17
C GLU A 228 -3.97 25.55 -1.85
N THR A 229 -5.24 25.96 -1.88
CA THR A 229 -5.97 26.38 -0.67
C THR A 229 -6.20 25.21 0.28
N VAL A 230 -6.50 24.02 -0.25
CA VAL A 230 -6.64 22.80 0.57
C VAL A 230 -5.33 22.48 1.29
N ILE A 231 -4.22 22.41 0.56
CA ILE A 231 -2.91 22.07 1.14
C ILE A 231 -2.52 23.07 2.23
N THR A 232 -2.57 24.37 1.90
CA THR A 232 -2.19 25.43 2.85
C THR A 232 -3.09 25.45 4.08
N THR A 233 -4.39 25.22 3.92
CA THR A 233 -5.34 25.14 5.03
C THR A 233 -5.05 23.96 5.95
N LEU A 234 -4.82 22.77 5.39
CA LEU A 234 -4.59 21.56 6.19
C LEU A 234 -3.20 21.55 6.84
N GLN A 235 -2.16 22.03 6.16
CA GLN A 235 -0.85 22.28 6.78
C GLN A 235 -0.94 23.32 7.89
N GLY A 236 -1.74 24.38 7.71
CA GLY A 236 -2.03 25.37 8.75
C GLY A 236 -2.76 24.81 9.97
N LYS A 237 -3.49 23.70 9.82
CA LYS A 237 -4.09 22.92 10.91
C LYS A 237 -3.11 21.96 11.59
N GLY A 238 -1.86 21.87 11.09
CA GLY A 238 -0.80 21.03 11.64
C GLY A 238 -0.64 19.68 10.96
N TYR A 239 -1.35 19.41 9.86
CA TYR A 239 -1.21 18.15 9.13
C TYR A 239 0.03 18.12 8.23
N GLU A 240 0.71 16.98 8.22
CA GLU A 240 1.72 16.61 7.24
C GLU A 240 1.08 15.73 6.16
N PHE A 241 1.33 16.03 4.90
CA PHE A 241 0.90 15.16 3.80
C PHE A 241 1.98 14.13 3.48
N VAL A 242 1.61 12.87 3.55
CA VAL A 242 2.45 11.74 3.15
C VAL A 242 1.70 10.91 2.11
N PRO A 243 2.41 10.22 1.19
CA PRO A 243 1.76 9.34 0.26
C PRO A 243 1.27 8.08 0.99
N ILE A 244 0.24 7.41 0.48
CA ILE A 244 -0.47 6.34 1.19
C ILE A 244 0.47 5.20 1.60
N SER A 245 1.48 4.87 0.80
CA SER A 245 2.48 3.83 1.11
C SER A 245 3.30 4.08 2.38
N GLN A 246 3.35 5.33 2.84
CA GLN A 246 3.96 5.74 4.10
C GLN A 246 2.94 5.88 5.24
N LEU A 247 1.67 6.12 4.90
CA LEU A 247 0.58 6.27 5.87
C LEU A 247 0.16 4.92 6.46
N ILE A 248 0.02 3.90 5.62
CA ILE A 248 -0.54 2.61 6.01
C ILE A 248 0.45 1.73 6.78
N TYR A 249 -0.09 0.89 7.66
CA TYR A 249 0.64 -0.24 8.23
C TYR A 249 0.72 -1.38 7.21
N LYS A 250 1.92 -1.94 7.03
CA LYS A 250 2.14 -3.03 6.06
C LYS A 250 1.99 -4.41 6.69
N ASP A 251 2.23 -4.49 8.00
CA ASP A 251 2.23 -5.70 8.82
C ASP A 251 1.68 -5.37 10.22
N ASN A 252 1.24 -6.39 10.96
CA ASN A 252 0.80 -6.30 12.36
C ASN A 252 -0.32 -5.26 12.55
N TYR A 253 -1.42 -5.44 11.81
CA TYR A 253 -2.60 -4.60 11.92
C TYR A 253 -3.89 -5.41 11.80
N HIS A 254 -4.96 -4.85 12.35
CA HIS A 254 -6.32 -5.28 12.08
C HIS A 254 -7.18 -4.12 11.58
N MET A 255 -8.30 -4.44 10.96
CA MET A 255 -9.30 -3.46 10.53
C MET A 255 -10.45 -3.38 11.55
N ASP A 256 -11.01 -2.19 11.75
CA ASP A 256 -12.31 -2.04 12.41
C ASP A 256 -13.47 -2.21 11.41
N ARG A 257 -14.72 -2.09 11.89
CA ARG A 257 -15.92 -2.26 11.04
C ARG A 257 -16.11 -1.14 10.01
N ALA A 258 -15.46 0.01 10.20
CA ALA A 258 -15.50 1.13 9.27
C ALA A 258 -14.37 1.05 8.23
N GLY A 259 -13.48 0.05 8.32
CA GLY A 259 -12.30 -0.06 7.48
C GLY A 259 -11.19 0.91 7.88
N LYS A 260 -11.15 1.33 9.15
CA LYS A 260 -9.97 1.98 9.75
C LYS A 260 -8.93 0.92 10.09
N GLN A 261 -7.69 1.17 9.70
CA GLN A 261 -6.55 0.31 9.99
C GLN A 261 -5.95 0.63 11.36
N ILE A 262 -5.81 -0.36 12.24
CA ILE A 262 -5.32 -0.20 13.62
C ILE A 262 -4.08 -1.06 13.82
N SER A 263 -3.01 -0.46 14.36
CA SER A 263 -1.76 -1.16 14.71
C SER A 263 -1.99 -2.18 15.83
N ASP A 264 -1.46 -3.39 15.66
CA ASP A 264 -1.36 -4.42 16.72
C ASP A 264 -0.09 -4.27 17.58
N THR A 265 0.80 -3.33 17.21
CA THR A 265 2.08 -3.07 17.88
C THR A 265 2.02 -1.95 18.90
#